data_AF-A0A820PPU5-F1
#
_entry.id   AF-A0A820PPU5-F1
#
_cell.length_a   1.000
_cell.length_b   1.000
_cell.length_c   1.000
_cell.angle_alpha   90.00
_cell.angle_beta   90.00
_cell.angle_gamma   90.00
#
_symmetry.space_group_name_H-M   'P 1'
#
loop_
_entity.id
_entity.type
_entity.pdbx_description
1 polymer ?
#
loop_
_entity_poly.entity_id
_entity_poly.type
_entity_poly.pdbx_seq_one_letter_code
_entity_poly.pdbx_strand_id
1 'polypeptide(L)'
;TNGFEELCLLDSGFEEFERVLFSDTSLTFERSIQTKEVNDSLNLTIRRFLIRLSPYFLLSPAHKALEWLVHRFFIHFYNVDDLIRCVLPYHEHNYFTRAIQMFRLNEKNNNWGWLESAQ
;
A
#
# COMPACT_ATOMS: atom_id res chain seq x y z
N THR A 1 17.60 3.37 -8.88
CA THR A 1 16.67 2.37 -9.44
C THR A 1 15.34 2.50 -8.74
N ASN A 2 14.26 2.65 -9.52
CA ASN A 2 12.90 2.80 -9.03
C ASN A 2 12.43 1.46 -8.44
N GLY A 3 11.83 1.47 -7.24
CA GLY A 3 11.37 0.23 -6.60
C GLY A 3 10.37 -0.55 -7.44
N PHE A 4 9.54 0.15 -8.22
CA PHE A 4 8.56 -0.49 -9.10
C PHE A 4 9.21 -1.24 -10.27
N GLU A 5 10.24 -0.68 -10.91
CA GLU A 5 10.97 -1.34 -12.00
C GLU A 5 11.63 -2.63 -11.51
N GLU A 6 12.25 -2.59 -10.32
CA GLU A 6 12.83 -3.76 -9.67
C GLU A 6 11.76 -4.83 -9.37
N LEU A 7 10.55 -4.45 -8.94
CA LEU A 7 9.44 -5.38 -8.76
C LEU A 7 8.99 -6.02 -10.09
N CYS A 8 8.93 -5.26 -11.18
CA CYS A 8 8.57 -5.79 -12.50
C CYS A 8 9.60 -6.82 -13.02
N LEU A 9 10.89 -6.61 -12.71
CA LEU A 9 11.94 -7.58 -13.03
C LEU A 9 11.80 -8.89 -12.24
N LEU A 10 11.25 -8.83 -11.01
CA LEU A 10 10.99 -10.00 -10.18
C LEU A 10 9.70 -10.72 -10.61
N ASP A 11 8.66 -9.96 -10.93
CA ASP A 11 7.36 -10.46 -11.37
C ASP A 11 6.74 -9.50 -12.39
N SER A 12 6.79 -9.90 -13.67
CA SER A 12 6.24 -9.13 -14.80
C SER A 12 4.79 -8.71 -14.64
N GLY A 13 4.00 -9.40 -13.82
CA GLY A 13 2.62 -8.99 -13.63
C GLY A 13 2.46 -7.75 -12.73
N PHE A 14 3.54 -7.13 -12.24
CA PHE A 14 3.47 -5.77 -11.71
C PHE A 14 3.28 -4.71 -12.80
N GLU A 15 3.63 -5.00 -14.06
CA GLU A 15 3.48 -4.06 -15.20
C GLU A 15 2.03 -3.60 -15.37
N GLU A 16 1.05 -4.40 -14.95
CA GLU A 16 -0.37 -4.02 -15.03
C GLU A 16 -0.72 -2.77 -14.22
N PHE A 17 0.08 -2.45 -13.19
CA PHE A 17 -0.17 -1.33 -12.29
C PHE A 17 0.53 -0.04 -12.71
N GLU A 18 1.47 -0.12 -13.66
CA GLU A 18 2.32 1.00 -14.06
C GLU A 18 1.49 2.21 -14.48
N ARG A 19 0.56 2.00 -15.41
CA ARG A 19 -0.26 3.08 -16.00
C ARG A 19 -1.11 3.82 -14.98
N VAL A 20 -1.57 3.15 -13.92
CA VAL A 20 -2.52 3.71 -12.95
C VAL A 20 -1.80 4.25 -11.72
N LEU A 21 -0.82 3.51 -11.19
CA LEU A 21 -0.20 3.80 -9.91
C LEU A 21 1.18 4.46 -10.03
N PHE A 22 1.94 4.21 -11.10
CA PHE A 22 3.36 4.58 -11.20
C PHE A 22 3.69 5.41 -12.46
N SER A 23 2.68 5.88 -13.19
CA SER A 23 2.83 6.73 -14.37
C SER A 23 2.98 8.20 -13.99
N ASP A 24 3.50 9.02 -14.90
CA ASP A 24 3.63 10.47 -14.68
C ASP A 24 2.29 11.16 -14.39
N THR A 25 1.18 10.65 -14.92
CA THR A 25 -0.16 11.21 -14.66
C THR A 25 -0.57 11.05 -13.20
N SER A 26 -0.05 10.04 -12.51
CA SER A 26 -0.31 9.84 -11.09
C SER A 26 0.24 11.00 -10.25
N LEU A 27 1.31 11.70 -10.69
CA LEU A 27 1.89 12.87 -9.99
C LEU A 27 0.95 14.06 -9.87
N THR A 28 -0.09 14.13 -10.71
CA THR A 28 -1.11 15.19 -10.65
C THR A 28 -2.44 14.74 -10.05
N PHE A 29 -2.60 13.44 -9.76
CA PHE A 29 -3.80 12.88 -9.16
C PHE A 29 -4.00 13.29 -7.70
N GLU A 30 -4.97 14.14 -7.40
CA GLU A 30 -5.30 14.51 -6.02
C GLU A 30 -6.56 13.77 -5.54
N ARG A 31 -6.40 12.88 -4.57
CA ARG A 31 -7.44 11.92 -4.13
C ARG A 31 -8.65 12.58 -3.45
N SER A 32 -8.41 13.64 -2.69
CA SER A 32 -9.42 14.38 -1.90
C SER A 32 -10.47 15.08 -2.77
N ILE A 33 -10.14 15.39 -4.03
CA ILE A 33 -11.01 16.11 -4.96
C ILE A 33 -11.66 15.21 -6.01
N GLN A 34 -11.38 13.90 -5.99
CA GLN A 34 -11.97 12.95 -6.93
C GLN A 34 -13.38 12.52 -6.52
N THR A 35 -14.15 12.03 -7.49
CA THR A 35 -15.45 11.42 -7.21
C THR A 35 -15.28 10.10 -6.46
N LYS A 36 -16.38 9.64 -5.85
CA LYS A 36 -16.43 8.37 -5.14
C LYS A 36 -16.09 7.19 -6.06
N GLU A 37 -16.63 7.19 -7.27
CA GLU A 37 -16.46 6.10 -8.25
C GLU A 37 -14.99 5.97 -8.68
N VAL A 38 -14.30 7.09 -8.88
CA VAL A 38 -12.86 7.11 -9.19
C VAL A 38 -12.06 6.57 -8.02
N ASN A 39 -12.38 7.00 -6.79
CA ASN A 39 -11.72 6.53 -5.58
C ASN A 39 -11.95 5.04 -5.32
N ASP A 40 -13.13 4.51 -5.63
CA ASP A 40 -13.46 3.10 -5.50
C ASP A 40 -12.70 2.23 -6.53
N SER A 41 -12.54 2.72 -7.77
CA SER A 41 -11.70 2.08 -8.79
C SER A 41 -10.21 2.07 -8.39
N LEU A 42 -9.72 3.18 -7.84
CA LEU A 42 -8.37 3.28 -7.31
C LEU A 42 -8.17 2.30 -6.13
N ASN A 43 -9.12 2.22 -5.20
CA ASN A 43 -9.10 1.27 -4.09
C ASN A 43 -8.95 -0.17 -4.57
N LEU A 44 -9.72 -0.57 -5.58
CA LEU A 44 -9.63 -1.90 -6.14
C LEU A 44 -8.24 -2.18 -6.75
N THR A 45 -7.68 -1.19 -7.46
CA THR A 45 -6.36 -1.31 -8.06
C THR A 45 -5.26 -1.44 -7.00
N ILE A 46 -5.30 -0.59 -5.96
CA ILE A 46 -4.36 -0.63 -4.84
C ILE A 46 -4.46 -1.95 -4.10
N ARG A 47 -5.67 -2.45 -3.81
CA ARG A 47 -5.86 -3.75 -3.17
C ARG A 47 -5.21 -4.88 -3.96
N ARG A 48 -5.40 -4.91 -5.29
CA ARG A 48 -4.78 -5.92 -6.16
C ARG A 48 -3.25 -5.82 -6.14
N PHE A 49 -2.72 -4.60 -6.18
CA PHE A 49 -1.28 -4.37 -6.06
C PHE A 49 -0.72 -4.86 -4.72
N LEU A 50 -1.38 -4.53 -3.60
CA LEU A 50 -0.93 -4.92 -2.25
C LEU A 50 -0.98 -6.43 -2.04
N ILE A 51 -2.00 -7.12 -2.56
CA ILE A 51 -2.05 -8.60 -2.54
C ILE A 51 -0.85 -9.19 -3.28
N ARG A 52 -0.51 -8.63 -4.45
CA ARG A 52 0.64 -9.08 -5.24
C ARG A 52 1.99 -8.72 -4.63
N LEU A 53 2.07 -7.57 -3.95
CA LEU A 53 3.28 -7.10 -3.27
C LEU A 53 3.58 -7.90 -1.99
N SER A 54 2.56 -8.42 -1.31
CA SER A 54 2.71 -9.10 -0.01
C SER A 54 3.86 -10.12 0.02
N PRO A 55 4.00 -11.08 -0.92
CA PRO A 55 5.11 -12.05 -0.91
C PRO A 55 6.51 -11.42 -0.98
N TYR A 56 6.62 -10.21 -1.49
CA TYR A 56 7.86 -9.47 -1.69
C TYR A 56 8.12 -8.42 -0.60
N PHE A 57 7.26 -8.33 0.42
CA PHE A 57 7.28 -7.23 1.40
C PHE A 57 8.66 -6.99 2.04
N LEU A 58 9.42 -8.05 2.33
CA LEU A 58 10.75 -7.92 2.97
C LEU A 58 11.84 -7.37 2.03
N LEU A 59 11.56 -7.20 0.74
CA LEU A 59 12.51 -6.68 -0.23
C LEU A 59 12.49 -5.15 -0.24
N SER A 60 13.68 -4.53 -0.36
CA SER A 60 13.83 -3.08 -0.54
C SER A 60 12.92 -2.48 -1.64
N PRO A 61 12.78 -3.07 -2.84
CA PRO A 61 11.90 -2.52 -3.87
C PRO A 61 10.42 -2.47 -3.47
N ALA A 62 9.93 -3.44 -2.67
CA ALA A 62 8.57 -3.42 -2.15
C ALA A 62 8.33 -2.23 -1.21
N HIS A 63 9.30 -1.94 -0.32
CA HIS A 63 9.22 -0.78 0.57
C HIS A 63 9.19 0.55 -0.19
N LYS A 64 10.04 0.71 -1.20
CA LYS A 64 10.04 1.92 -2.06
C LYS A 64 8.70 2.12 -2.76
N ALA A 65 8.10 1.04 -3.27
CA ALA A 65 6.79 1.10 -3.93
C ALA A 65 5.66 1.43 -2.93
N LEU A 66 5.69 0.86 -1.73
CA LEU A 66 4.75 1.20 -0.66
C LEU A 66 4.88 2.66 -0.23
N GLU A 67 6.12 3.17 -0.09
CA GLU A 67 6.39 4.56 0.24
C GLU A 67 5.75 5.51 -0.79
N TRP A 68 5.87 5.19 -2.08
CA TRP A 68 5.18 5.94 -3.13
C TRP A 68 3.67 5.97 -2.94
N LEU A 69 3.04 4.82 -2.70
CA LEU A 69 1.59 4.75 -2.50
C LEU A 69 1.12 5.50 -1.25
N VAL A 70 1.92 5.45 -0.18
CA VAL A 70 1.67 6.20 1.07
C VAL A 70 1.67 7.70 0.80
N HIS A 71 2.66 8.21 0.07
CA HIS A 71 2.78 9.64 -0.24
C HIS A 71 1.77 10.13 -1.26
N ARG A 72 1.49 9.33 -2.31
CA ARG A 72 0.67 9.77 -3.44
C ARG A 72 -0.82 9.55 -3.24
N PHE A 73 -1.19 8.40 -2.69
CA PHE A 73 -2.58 7.96 -2.57
C PHE A 73 -3.05 7.86 -1.13
N PHE A 74 -2.20 8.18 -0.15
CA PHE A 74 -2.54 8.18 1.27
C PHE A 74 -3.13 6.84 1.73
N ILE A 75 -2.56 5.72 1.26
CA ILE A 75 -3.12 4.38 1.50
C ILE A 75 -3.20 3.99 2.99
N HIS A 76 -2.37 4.61 3.82
CA HIS A 76 -2.38 4.45 5.28
C HIS A 76 -3.61 5.11 5.95
N PHE A 77 -4.36 5.96 5.23
CA PHE A 77 -5.65 6.48 5.67
C PHE A 77 -6.82 5.80 4.97
N TYR A 78 -6.73 5.59 3.66
CA TYR A 78 -7.88 5.14 2.87
C TYR A 78 -7.94 3.62 2.63
N ASN A 79 -6.83 2.89 2.80
CA ASN A 79 -6.68 1.48 2.46
C ASN A 79 -6.06 0.68 3.61
N VAL A 80 -6.37 1.06 4.86
CA VAL A 80 -5.80 0.48 6.09
C VAL A 80 -5.95 -1.04 6.12
N ASP A 81 -7.15 -1.54 5.84
CA ASP A 81 -7.44 -2.98 5.85
C ASP A 81 -6.57 -3.77 4.87
N ASP A 82 -6.42 -3.28 3.64
CA ASP A 82 -5.63 -3.93 2.61
C ASP A 82 -4.13 -3.86 2.92
N LEU A 83 -3.67 -2.75 3.48
CA LEU A 83 -2.26 -2.59 3.86
C LEU A 83 -1.89 -3.47 5.06
N ILE A 84 -2.76 -3.57 6.07
CA ILE A 84 -2.55 -4.50 7.19
C ILE A 84 -2.52 -5.93 6.68
N ARG A 85 -3.48 -6.35 5.82
CA ARG A 85 -3.48 -7.69 5.21
C ARG A 85 -2.20 -7.99 4.44
N CYS A 86 -1.64 -6.99 3.75
CA CYS A 86 -0.39 -7.11 3.01
C CYS A 86 0.81 -7.44 3.93
N VAL A 87 0.87 -6.81 5.11
CA VAL A 87 2.02 -6.92 6.02
C VAL A 87 1.84 -7.95 7.13
N LEU A 88 0.60 -8.36 7.43
CA LEU A 88 0.26 -9.28 8.52
C LEU A 88 1.01 -10.62 8.51
N PRO A 89 1.31 -11.25 7.35
CA PRO A 89 2.12 -12.46 7.32
C PRO A 89 3.52 -12.29 7.95
N TYR A 90 4.00 -11.05 8.08
CA TYR A 90 5.32 -10.69 8.57
C TYR A 90 5.31 -10.12 10.00
N HIS A 91 4.28 -10.40 10.79
CA HIS A 91 4.08 -9.85 12.14
C HIS A 91 5.24 -10.06 13.13
N GLU A 92 6.07 -11.08 12.93
CA GLU A 92 7.26 -11.34 13.75
C GLU A 92 8.49 -10.53 13.33
N HIS A 93 8.43 -9.81 12.20
CA HIS A 93 9.56 -9.05 11.66
C HIS A 93 9.49 -7.57 12.05
N ASN A 94 10.63 -6.95 12.37
CA ASN A 94 10.72 -5.52 12.70
C ASN A 94 10.09 -4.56 11.66
N TYR A 95 9.98 -4.97 10.39
CA TYR A 95 9.32 -4.17 9.35
C TYR A 95 7.80 -4.07 9.58
N PHE A 96 7.19 -5.07 10.18
CA PHE A 96 5.77 -5.04 10.53
C PHE A 96 5.47 -3.96 11.56
N THR A 97 6.20 -3.89 12.67
CA THR A 97 6.01 -2.84 13.69
C THR A 97 6.10 -1.45 13.06
N ARG A 98 7.11 -1.21 12.22
CA ARG A 98 7.25 0.06 11.48
C ARG A 98 6.05 0.34 10.58
N ALA A 99 5.53 -0.68 9.89
CA ALA A 99 4.34 -0.55 9.07
C ALA A 99 3.10 -0.22 9.92
N ILE A 100 2.92 -0.91 11.04
CA ILE A 100 1.79 -0.73 11.94
C ILE A 100 1.76 0.66 12.58
N GLN A 101 2.92 1.22 12.91
CA GLN A 101 3.06 2.57 13.45
C GLN A 101 2.64 3.69 12.47
N MET A 102 2.56 3.40 11.17
CA MET A 102 2.06 4.37 10.18
C MET A 102 0.53 4.50 10.20
N PHE A 103 -0.20 3.56 10.81
CA PHE A 103 -1.66 3.61 10.88
C PHE A 103 -2.16 4.35 12.12
N ARG A 104 -3.35 4.95 12.01
CA ARG A 104 -4.11 5.40 13.19
C ARG A 104 -5.09 4.30 13.58
N LEU A 105 -4.63 3.33 14.36
CA LEU A 105 -5.46 2.18 14.75
C LEU A 105 -6.54 2.53 15.81
N ASN A 106 -6.36 3.63 16.53
CA ASN A 106 -7.24 4.13 17.59
C ASN A 106 -8.55 4.79 17.09
N GLU A 107 -8.91 4.62 15.81
CA GLU A 107 -10.21 5.09 15.31
C GLU A 107 -11.29 4.04 15.63
N LYS A 108 -12.35 4.50 16.34
CA LYS A 108 -13.51 3.71 16.80
C LYS A 108 -14.31 3.12 15.63
N ASN A 109 -13.77 2.11 14.95
CA ASN A 109 -14.45 1.14 14.07
C ASN A 109 -13.45 0.21 13.37
N ASN A 110 -12.27 0.02 13.94
CA ASN A 110 -11.25 -0.76 13.29
C ASN A 110 -11.28 -2.23 13.73
N ASN A 111 -11.43 -3.17 12.79
CA ASN A 111 -11.30 -4.62 13.02
C ASN A 111 -9.92 -5.01 13.59
N TRP A 112 -8.97 -4.08 13.56
CA TRP A 112 -7.57 -4.26 13.96
C TRP A 112 -7.23 -3.69 15.34
N GLY A 113 -8.22 -3.40 16.21
CA GLY A 113 -7.97 -2.85 17.55
C GLY A 113 -7.06 -3.72 18.44
N TRP A 114 -6.96 -5.02 18.17
CA TRP A 114 -6.03 -5.91 18.89
C TRP A 114 -4.54 -5.64 18.56
N LEU A 115 -4.25 -4.95 17.46
CA LEU A 115 -2.89 -4.52 17.07
C LEU A 115 -2.44 -3.23 17.76
N GLU A 116 -3.29 -2.57 18.58
CA GLU A 116 -2.89 -1.37 19.35
C GLU A 116 -1.70 -1.64 20.27
N SER A 117 -1.58 -2.87 20.80
CA SER A 117 -0.44 -3.26 21.65
C SER A 117 0.90 -3.36 20.90
N ALA A 118 0.86 -3.39 19.56
CA ALA A 118 2.04 -3.47 18.69
C ALA A 118 2.48 -2.10 18.15
N GLN A 119 1.79 -1.01 18.51
CA GLN A 119 2.19 0.37 18.17
C GLN A 119 3.19 0.95 19.16
#